data_AF-A0A0D5CCI3-F1
#
_entry.id   AF-A0A0D5CCI3-F1
#
_cell.length_a   1.000
_cell.length_b   1.000
_cell.length_c   1.000
_cell.angle_alpha   90.00
_cell.angle_beta   90.00
_cell.angle_gamma   90.00
#
_symmetry.space_group_name_H-M   'P 1'
#
loop_
_entity.id
_entity.type
_entity.pdbx_description
1 polymer ?
#
loop_
_entity_poly.entity_id
_entity_poly.type
_entity_poly.pdbx_seq_one_letter_code
_entity_poly.pdbx_strand_id
1 'polypeptide(L)'
;SVHHRHELQFTTVGTDHSVLELSAISLIDDVEVASYKKGQKQITIKIPWISKVLGVNYLTQWHNSLVNHEQDFLWPIQYLAWNDINKHRNHTAQLLGECEIDNDITVRSHIHLIWNGKESYRIDEEVGHWENINPEVKQYPYILESPLWTSLRKSYMKLYCADLMKKIIGYSNLR
;
A
#
# COMPACT_ATOMS: atom_id res chain seq x y z
N SER A 1 20.83 -13.82 11.47
CA SER A 1 19.98 -13.08 10.53
C SER A 1 18.76 -12.66 11.31
N VAL A 2 18.52 -11.36 11.41
CA VAL A 2 17.29 -10.81 11.96
C VAL A 2 16.44 -10.44 10.75
N HIS A 3 15.45 -11.27 10.49
CA HIS A 3 14.53 -11.14 9.37
C HIS A 3 13.22 -10.54 9.88
N HIS A 4 12.77 -9.48 9.23
CA HIS A 4 11.50 -8.84 9.56
C HIS A 4 10.68 -8.60 8.30
N ARG A 5 9.37 -8.74 8.43
CA ARG A 5 8.41 -8.57 7.35
C ARG A 5 7.44 -7.44 7.66
N HIS A 6 7.18 -6.62 6.66
CA HIS A 6 6.18 -5.56 6.73
C HIS A 6 5.12 -5.76 5.67
N GLU A 7 3.87 -5.71 6.09
CA GLU A 7 2.72 -5.68 5.22
C GLU A 7 1.95 -4.37 5.42
N LEU A 8 1.70 -3.68 4.31
CA LEU A 8 0.85 -2.51 4.26
C LEU A 8 -0.32 -2.78 3.33
N GLN A 9 -1.52 -2.80 3.89
CA GLN A 9 -2.73 -3.00 3.12
C GLN A 9 -3.54 -1.71 3.06
N PHE A 10 -3.71 -1.17 1.86
CA PHE A 10 -4.75 -0.19 1.56
C PHE A 10 -6.01 -0.91 1.13
N THR A 11 -7.16 -0.49 1.65
CA THR A 11 -8.48 -0.98 1.25
C THR A 11 -9.36 0.20 0.89
N THR A 12 -9.81 0.22 -0.36
CA THR A 12 -10.68 1.25 -0.92
C THR A 12 -12.00 0.62 -1.29
N VAL A 13 -13.10 1.21 -0.81
CA VAL A 13 -14.46 0.85 -1.21
C VAL A 13 -15.06 2.04 -1.94
N GLY A 14 -15.65 1.81 -3.11
CA GLY A 14 -16.15 2.89 -3.92
C GLY A 14 -16.97 2.46 -5.13
N THR A 15 -17.40 3.44 -5.89
CA THR A 15 -17.96 3.28 -7.23
C THR A 15 -16.88 3.68 -8.26
N ASP A 16 -17.16 3.51 -9.55
CA ASP A 16 -16.30 4.01 -10.63
C ASP A 16 -16.13 5.55 -10.62
N HIS A 17 -16.94 6.27 -9.84
CA HIS A 17 -16.92 7.72 -9.75
C HIS A 17 -16.47 8.28 -8.39
N SER A 18 -16.43 7.47 -7.33
CA SER A 18 -16.17 7.99 -5.98
C SER A 18 -15.58 6.97 -5.03
N VAL A 19 -14.70 7.45 -4.14
CA VAL A 19 -14.19 6.70 -2.99
C VAL A 19 -15.12 6.92 -1.80
N LEU A 20 -15.85 5.88 -1.40
CA LEU A 20 -16.71 5.90 -0.23
C LEU A 20 -15.90 5.71 1.05
N GLU A 21 -15.02 4.71 1.05
CA GLU A 21 -14.15 4.40 2.17
C GLU A 21 -12.72 4.17 1.70
N LEU A 22 -11.77 4.64 2.53
CA LEU A 22 -10.36 4.30 2.39
C LEU A 22 -9.81 4.04 3.79
N SER A 23 -9.14 2.91 3.94
CA SER A 23 -8.44 2.52 5.14
C SER A 23 -7.07 1.95 4.82
N ALA A 24 -6.16 2.06 5.78
CA ALA A 24 -4.85 1.41 5.69
C ALA A 24 -4.55 0.68 7.00
N ILE A 25 -3.90 -0.48 6.90
CA ILE A 25 -3.38 -1.26 8.02
C ILE A 25 -1.92 -1.56 7.74
N SER A 26 -1.09 -1.40 8.76
CA SER A 26 0.36 -1.64 8.71
C SER A 26 0.72 -2.69 9.75
N LEU A 27 1.26 -3.82 9.31
CA LEU A 27 1.64 -4.98 10.12
C LEU A 27 3.15 -5.20 10.03
N ILE A 28 3.85 -5.24 11.15
CA ILE A 28 5.27 -5.66 11.21
C ILE A 28 5.30 -6.99 11.97
N ASP A 29 5.83 -8.04 11.35
CA ASP A 29 5.85 -9.41 11.90
C ASP A 29 4.47 -9.82 12.46
N ASP A 30 3.43 -9.59 11.65
CA ASP A 30 2.02 -9.85 11.96
C ASP A 30 1.43 -9.04 13.13
N VAL A 31 2.19 -8.08 13.68
CA VAL A 31 1.73 -7.14 14.70
C VAL A 31 1.28 -5.84 14.06
N GLU A 32 0.03 -5.45 14.30
CA GLU A 32 -0.48 -4.17 13.79
C GLU A 32 0.14 -2.97 14.51
N VAL A 33 0.94 -2.20 13.77
CA VAL A 33 1.69 -1.06 14.30
C VAL A 33 1.01 0.27 14.02
N ALA A 34 0.25 0.37 12.93
CA ALA A 34 -0.46 1.58 12.56
C ALA A 34 -1.72 1.29 11.74
N SER A 35 -2.71 2.19 11.85
CA SER A 35 -3.91 2.17 11.03
C SER A 35 -4.32 3.56 10.60
N TYR A 36 -5.02 3.67 9.47
CA TYR A 36 -5.61 4.90 8.96
C TYR A 36 -7.06 4.68 8.53
N LYS A 37 -7.90 5.68 8.75
CA LYS A 37 -9.27 5.74 8.20
C LYS A 37 -9.55 7.12 7.62
N LYS A 38 -9.98 7.18 6.36
CA LYS A 38 -10.32 8.42 5.65
C LYS A 38 -11.37 9.25 6.38
N GLY A 39 -12.40 8.62 6.94
CA GLY A 39 -13.47 9.33 7.67
C GLY A 39 -12.95 10.17 8.84
N GLN A 40 -11.85 9.73 9.47
CA GLN A 40 -11.21 10.42 10.60
C GLN A 40 -10.02 11.27 10.15
N LYS A 41 -9.49 11.03 8.95
CA LYS A 41 -8.24 11.62 8.42
C LYS A 41 -7.09 11.55 9.43
N GLN A 42 -7.00 10.46 10.19
CA GLN A 42 -6.03 10.30 11.27
C GLN A 42 -5.27 8.99 11.11
N ILE A 43 -3.95 9.04 11.35
CA ILE A 43 -3.12 7.86 11.56
C ILE A 43 -3.12 7.56 13.05
N THR A 44 -3.49 6.33 13.41
CA THR A 44 -3.37 5.81 14.77
C THR A 44 -2.15 4.90 14.83
N ILE A 45 -1.13 5.32 15.57
CA ILE A 45 0.02 4.45 15.90
C ILE A 45 -0.35 3.63 17.13
N LYS A 46 -0.33 2.29 17.00
CA LYS A 46 -0.77 1.38 18.05
C LYS A 46 0.32 1.07 19.09
N ILE A 47 1.58 1.29 18.72
CA ILE A 47 2.73 1.02 19.58
C ILE A 47 3.41 2.36 19.95
N PRO A 48 3.37 2.80 21.22
CA PRO A 48 3.80 4.15 21.60
C PRO A 48 5.25 4.50 21.25
N TRP A 49 6.18 3.55 21.38
CA TRP A 49 7.59 3.81 21.08
C TRP A 49 7.84 4.01 19.58
N ILE A 50 7.05 3.37 18.71
CA ILE A 50 7.15 3.56 17.25
C ILE A 50 6.86 5.01 16.89
N SER A 51 5.83 5.63 17.48
CA SER A 51 5.53 7.05 17.25
C SER A 51 6.73 7.95 17.57
N LYS A 52 7.45 7.64 18.65
CA LYS A 52 8.64 8.37 19.08
C LYS A 52 9.82 8.20 18.12
N VAL A 53 10.01 7.00 17.57
CA VAL A 53 11.07 6.67 16.61
C VAL A 53 10.82 7.32 15.25
N LEU A 54 9.59 7.27 14.77
CA LEU A 54 9.24 7.88 13.48
C LEU A 54 9.40 9.39 13.52
N GLY A 55 9.01 10.01 14.65
CA GLY A 55 9.10 11.44 14.86
C GLY A 55 8.06 12.23 14.04
N VAL A 56 7.87 13.49 14.45
CA VAL A 56 6.78 14.35 13.93
C VAL A 56 6.90 14.55 12.42
N ASN A 57 8.09 14.81 11.88
CA ASN A 57 8.27 15.11 10.47
C ASN A 57 7.84 13.95 9.56
N TYR A 58 8.20 12.73 9.93
CA TYR A 58 7.85 11.54 9.14
C TYR A 58 6.36 11.22 9.26
N LEU A 59 5.78 11.33 10.46
CA LEU A 59 4.34 11.13 10.65
C LEU A 59 3.51 12.17 9.87
N THR A 60 3.95 13.43 9.83
CA THR A 60 3.33 14.48 9.03
C THR A 60 3.45 14.19 7.53
N GLN A 61 4.61 13.73 7.06
CA GLN A 61 4.78 13.34 5.66
C GLN A 61 3.83 12.18 5.28
N TRP A 62 3.80 11.13 6.10
CA TRP A 62 2.91 9.99 5.91
C TRP A 62 1.44 10.44 5.88
N HIS A 63 1.02 11.24 6.86
CA HIS A 63 -0.34 11.76 6.94
C HIS A 63 -0.73 12.56 5.70
N ASN A 64 0.12 13.52 5.29
CA ASN A 64 -0.13 14.34 4.11
C ASN A 64 -0.23 13.50 2.85
N SER A 65 0.62 12.47 2.69
CA SER A 65 0.51 11.53 1.58
C SER A 65 -0.86 10.83 1.61
N LEU A 66 -1.30 10.27 2.73
CA LEU A 66 -2.61 9.59 2.79
C LEU A 66 -3.80 10.52 2.49
N VAL A 67 -3.76 11.75 2.99
CA VAL A 67 -4.85 12.72 2.78
C VAL A 67 -4.90 13.25 1.35
N ASN A 68 -3.74 13.44 0.70
CA ASN A 68 -3.67 14.06 -0.62
C ASN A 68 -3.78 13.05 -1.78
N HIS A 69 -3.67 11.75 -1.51
CA HIS A 69 -3.60 10.71 -2.54
C HIS A 69 -4.90 9.93 -2.75
N GLU A 70 -6.06 10.50 -2.41
CA GLU A 70 -7.36 9.86 -2.62
C GLU A 70 -7.59 9.47 -4.09
N GLN A 71 -7.15 10.32 -5.04
CA GLN A 71 -7.26 10.04 -6.46
C GLN A 71 -6.43 8.82 -6.88
N ASP A 72 -5.25 8.62 -6.27
CA ASP A 72 -4.39 7.47 -6.58
C ASP A 72 -5.04 6.14 -6.18
N PHE A 73 -5.88 6.17 -5.13
CA PHE A 73 -6.68 5.02 -4.69
C PHE A 73 -8.00 4.85 -5.47
N LEU A 74 -8.53 5.92 -6.06
CA LEU A 74 -9.73 5.86 -6.91
C LEU A 74 -9.41 5.17 -8.24
N TRP A 75 -8.26 5.45 -8.84
CA TRP A 75 -7.92 4.96 -10.19
C TRP A 75 -8.08 3.46 -10.35
N PRO A 76 -7.52 2.59 -9.48
CA PRO A 76 -7.73 1.14 -9.59
C PRO A 76 -9.20 0.75 -9.75
N ILE A 77 -10.10 1.38 -8.99
CA ILE A 77 -11.54 1.13 -9.08
C ILE A 77 -12.08 1.53 -10.45
N GLN A 78 -11.79 2.74 -10.93
CA GLN A 78 -12.33 3.24 -12.20
C GLN A 78 -11.95 2.35 -13.40
N TYR A 79 -10.72 1.85 -13.41
CA TYR A 79 -10.24 1.03 -14.52
C TYR A 79 -10.70 -0.41 -14.44
N LEU A 80 -10.67 -1.02 -13.25
CA LEU A 80 -11.10 -2.40 -13.07
C LEU A 80 -12.62 -2.56 -13.14
N ALA A 81 -13.37 -1.50 -12.83
CA ALA A 81 -14.81 -1.41 -13.05
C ALA A 81 -15.19 -0.92 -14.47
N TRP A 82 -14.24 -0.59 -15.35
CA TRP A 82 -14.56 0.07 -16.62
C TRP A 82 -15.54 -0.72 -17.50
N ASN A 83 -15.37 -2.05 -17.56
CA ASN A 83 -16.24 -2.93 -18.34
C ASN A 83 -17.38 -3.53 -17.51
N ASP A 84 -17.61 -3.00 -16.32
CA ASP A 84 -18.69 -3.47 -15.48
C ASP A 84 -20.05 -3.10 -16.07
N ILE A 85 -20.91 -4.09 -16.19
CA ILE A 85 -22.28 -3.91 -16.68
C ILE A 85 -23.11 -3.17 -15.62
N ASN A 86 -22.77 -3.32 -14.33
CA ASN A 86 -23.50 -2.73 -13.23
C ASN A 86 -22.73 -1.54 -12.61
N LYS A 87 -22.77 -0.40 -13.30
CA LYS A 87 -22.02 0.83 -12.94
C LYS A 87 -22.31 1.40 -11.55
N HIS A 88 -23.39 1.00 -10.90
CA HIS A 88 -23.79 1.53 -9.60
C HIS A 88 -23.41 0.60 -8.44
N ARG A 89 -22.77 -0.54 -8.71
CA ARG A 89 -22.34 -1.44 -7.65
C ARG A 89 -21.10 -0.92 -6.96
N ASN A 90 -21.01 -1.20 -5.67
CA ASN A 90 -19.79 -0.93 -4.91
C ASN A 90 -18.73 -1.98 -5.25
N HIS A 91 -17.50 -1.51 -5.31
CA HIS A 91 -16.31 -2.28 -5.55
C HIS A 91 -15.35 -2.17 -4.38
N THR A 92 -14.52 -3.19 -4.24
CA THR A 92 -13.40 -3.17 -3.31
C THR A 92 -12.11 -3.36 -4.10
N ALA A 93 -11.20 -2.39 -3.98
CA ALA A 93 -9.83 -2.50 -4.45
C ALA A 93 -8.90 -2.51 -3.22
N GLN A 94 -7.97 -3.45 -3.19
CA GLN A 94 -6.92 -3.46 -2.18
C GLN A 94 -5.55 -3.42 -2.86
N LEU A 95 -4.65 -2.63 -2.29
CA LEU A 95 -3.25 -2.59 -2.64
C LEU A 95 -2.47 -3.09 -1.43
N LEU A 96 -1.85 -4.27 -1.55
CA LEU A 96 -1.02 -4.85 -0.52
C LEU A 96 0.44 -4.68 -0.93
N GLY A 97 1.19 -3.86 -0.20
CA GLY A 97 2.64 -3.76 -0.31
C GLY A 97 3.28 -4.64 0.76
N GLU A 98 4.17 -5.53 0.35
CA GLU A 98 4.98 -6.36 1.24
C GLU A 98 6.46 -6.00 1.04
N CYS A 99 7.22 -5.88 2.12
CA CYS A 99 8.68 -5.91 2.04
C CYS A 99 9.29 -6.72 3.18
N GLU A 100 10.43 -7.32 2.87
CA GLU A 100 11.23 -8.08 3.82
C GLU A 100 12.59 -7.40 3.96
N ILE A 101 13.05 -7.28 5.21
CA ILE A 101 14.37 -6.76 5.54
C ILE A 101 15.15 -7.84 6.28
N ASP A 102 16.37 -8.11 5.83
CA ASP A 102 17.35 -8.95 6.52
C ASP A 102 18.63 -8.14 6.76
N ASN A 103 18.98 -7.95 8.03
CA ASN A 103 20.14 -7.14 8.47
C ASN A 103 20.22 -5.77 7.77
N ASP A 104 19.12 -5.00 7.82
CA ASP A 104 18.95 -3.66 7.22
C ASP A 104 18.97 -3.59 5.68
N ILE A 105 19.09 -4.73 5.00
CA ILE A 105 18.99 -4.85 3.54
C ILE A 105 17.57 -5.27 3.18
N THR A 106 16.94 -4.54 2.26
CA THR A 106 15.66 -4.97 1.68
C THR A 106 15.95 -6.13 0.74
N VAL A 107 15.41 -7.31 1.05
CA VAL A 107 15.66 -8.56 0.30
C VAL A 107 14.49 -9.01 -0.54
N ARG A 108 13.31 -8.40 -0.31
CA ARG A 108 12.10 -8.68 -1.07
C ARG A 108 11.16 -7.50 -1.00
N SER A 109 10.48 -7.19 -2.10
CA SER A 109 9.43 -6.17 -2.13
C SER A 109 8.40 -6.50 -3.19
N HIS A 110 7.16 -6.76 -2.78
CA HIS A 110 6.05 -7.13 -3.66
C HIS A 110 4.90 -6.15 -3.51
N ILE A 111 4.12 -5.99 -4.58
CA ILE A 111 2.82 -5.33 -4.51
C ILE A 111 1.78 -6.20 -5.17
N HIS A 112 0.66 -6.37 -4.49
CA HIS A 112 -0.49 -7.12 -4.96
C HIS A 112 -1.69 -6.17 -5.12
N LEU A 113 -2.36 -6.29 -6.25
CA LEU A 113 -3.63 -5.63 -6.50
C LEU A 113 -4.73 -6.69 -6.41
N ILE A 114 -5.63 -6.51 -5.44
CA ILE A 114 -6.74 -7.41 -5.16
C ILE A 114 -8.04 -6.67 -5.51
N TRP A 115 -8.83 -7.26 -6.39
CA TRP A 115 -10.07 -6.70 -6.92
C TRP A 115 -11.25 -7.56 -6.49
N ASN A 116 -12.20 -6.97 -5.76
CA ASN A 116 -13.36 -7.64 -5.19
C ASN A 116 -13.00 -8.97 -4.49
N GLY A 117 -11.90 -8.96 -3.72
CA GLY A 117 -11.39 -10.11 -2.97
C GLY A 117 -10.57 -11.12 -3.78
N LYS A 118 -10.32 -10.90 -5.08
CA LYS A 118 -9.48 -11.76 -5.91
C LYS A 118 -8.21 -11.03 -6.35
N GLU A 119 -7.04 -11.63 -6.12
CA GLU A 119 -5.79 -11.10 -6.65
C GLU A 119 -5.85 -11.02 -8.18
N SER A 120 -5.59 -9.84 -8.72
CA SER A 120 -5.63 -9.58 -10.16
C SER A 120 -4.24 -9.41 -10.72
N TYR A 121 -3.41 -8.63 -10.03
CA TYR A 121 -2.05 -8.32 -10.47
C TYR A 121 -1.08 -8.43 -9.31
N ARG A 122 0.15 -8.79 -9.66
CA ARG A 122 1.28 -8.76 -8.74
C ARG A 122 2.48 -8.16 -9.44
N ILE A 123 3.34 -7.48 -8.69
CA ILE A 123 4.65 -7.07 -9.17
C ILE A 123 5.70 -7.36 -8.13
N ASP A 124 6.78 -7.98 -8.57
CA ASP A 124 8.05 -7.99 -7.87
C ASP A 124 8.79 -6.69 -8.20
N GLU A 125 9.10 -5.87 -7.20
CA GLU A 125 9.78 -4.59 -7.40
C GLU A 125 11.20 -4.76 -7.97
N GLU A 126 11.85 -5.91 -7.76
CA GLU A 126 13.19 -6.20 -8.28
C GLU A 126 13.15 -6.49 -9.78
N VAL A 127 12.17 -7.26 -10.22
CA VAL A 127 11.95 -7.58 -11.64
C VAL A 127 11.36 -6.39 -12.38
N GLY A 128 10.47 -5.65 -11.72
CA GLY A 128 9.91 -4.40 -12.24
C GLY A 128 8.80 -4.57 -13.29
N HIS A 129 8.21 -5.76 -13.43
CA HIS A 129 7.13 -6.05 -14.37
C HIS A 129 5.90 -6.64 -13.70
N TRP A 130 4.72 -6.21 -14.13
CA TRP A 130 3.46 -6.69 -13.57
C TRP A 130 3.08 -8.04 -14.19
N GLU A 131 2.74 -8.98 -13.32
CA GLU A 131 2.17 -10.27 -13.65
C GLU A 131 0.65 -10.18 -13.54
N ASN A 132 -0.07 -10.65 -14.57
CA ASN A 132 -1.52 -10.85 -14.48
C ASN A 132 -1.79 -12.23 -13.89
N ILE A 133 -2.29 -12.23 -12.65
CA ILE A 133 -2.61 -13.43 -11.89
C ILE A 133 -4.02 -13.92 -12.25
N ASN A 134 -4.92 -13.02 -12.64
CA ASN A 134 -6.29 -13.35 -13.01
C ASN A 134 -6.57 -13.03 -14.49
N PRO A 135 -6.56 -14.04 -15.39
CA PRO A 135 -6.75 -13.82 -16.82
C PRO A 135 -8.14 -13.27 -17.19
N GLU A 136 -9.14 -13.37 -16.29
CA GLU A 136 -10.46 -12.78 -16.49
C GLU A 136 -10.43 -11.25 -16.36
N VAL A 137 -9.41 -10.69 -15.70
CA VAL A 137 -9.24 -9.26 -15.56
C VAL A 137 -8.40 -8.75 -16.72
N LYS A 138 -8.97 -7.83 -17.50
CA LYS A 138 -8.30 -7.21 -18.63
C LYS A 138 -7.09 -6.40 -18.16
N GLN A 139 -5.95 -6.59 -18.79
CA GLN A 139 -4.75 -5.77 -18.58
C GLN A 139 -4.97 -4.34 -19.07
N TYR A 140 -4.57 -3.38 -18.24
CA TYR A 140 -4.54 -1.96 -18.56
C TYR A 140 -3.08 -1.45 -18.51
N PRO A 141 -2.32 -1.58 -19.62
CA PRO A 141 -0.89 -1.26 -19.64
C PRO A 141 -0.58 0.18 -19.20
N TYR A 142 -1.48 1.13 -19.46
CA TYR A 142 -1.29 2.52 -19.03
C TYR A 142 -1.13 2.69 -17.51
N ILE A 143 -1.74 1.84 -16.68
CA ILE A 143 -1.60 1.92 -15.22
C ILE A 143 -0.38 1.12 -14.77
N LEU A 144 -0.21 -0.06 -15.36
CA LEU A 144 0.81 -1.01 -14.94
C LEU A 144 2.21 -0.54 -15.36
N GLU A 145 2.34 0.05 -16.55
CA GLU A 145 3.63 0.33 -17.18
C GLU A 145 3.94 1.83 -17.36
N SER A 146 3.01 2.72 -16.99
CA SER A 146 3.28 4.15 -17.10
C SER A 146 4.42 4.59 -16.19
N PRO A 147 5.32 5.48 -16.67
CA PRO A 147 6.38 6.06 -15.86
C PRO A 147 5.88 6.79 -14.61
N LEU A 148 4.72 7.45 -14.70
CA LEU A 148 4.10 8.16 -13.57
C LEU A 148 3.74 7.17 -12.46
N TRP A 149 3.01 6.11 -12.81
CA TRP A 149 2.58 5.07 -11.87
C TRP A 149 3.76 4.29 -11.30
N THR A 150 4.76 4.00 -12.13
CA THR A 150 6.02 3.38 -11.70
C THR A 150 6.72 4.24 -10.64
N SER A 151 6.82 5.55 -10.86
CA SER A 151 7.44 6.48 -9.92
C SER A 151 6.67 6.60 -8.61
N LEU A 152 5.34 6.70 -8.69
CA LEU A 152 4.47 6.80 -7.51
C LEU A 152 4.57 5.53 -6.65
N ARG A 153 4.44 4.36 -7.28
CA ARG A 153 4.58 3.03 -6.66
C ARG A 153 5.91 2.90 -5.91
N LYS A 154 7.04 3.19 -6.58
CA LYS A 154 8.37 3.14 -5.95
C LYS A 154 8.49 4.11 -4.76
N SER A 155 7.91 5.31 -4.89
CA SER A 155 7.90 6.30 -3.82
C SER A 155 7.10 5.81 -2.60
N TYR A 156 5.97 5.13 -2.83
CA TYR A 156 5.15 4.56 -1.76
C TYR A 156 5.82 3.37 -1.08
N MET A 157 6.40 2.43 -1.84
CA MET A 157 7.13 1.31 -1.23
C MET A 157 8.33 1.77 -0.42
N LYS A 158 9.02 2.80 -0.90
CA LYS A 158 10.09 3.42 -0.12
C LYS A 158 9.55 4.07 1.15
N LEU A 159 8.56 4.96 1.03
CA LEU A 159 8.03 5.72 2.16
C LEU A 159 7.40 4.80 3.20
N TYR A 160 6.48 3.92 2.79
CA TYR A 160 5.66 3.18 3.73
C TYR A 160 6.22 1.83 4.15
N CYS A 161 7.16 1.25 3.38
CA CYS A 161 7.72 -0.07 3.67
C CYS A 161 9.19 0.03 4.08
N ALA A 162 10.09 0.29 3.13
CA ALA A 162 11.52 0.19 3.37
C ALA A 162 12.05 1.22 4.40
N ASP A 163 11.71 2.51 4.24
CA ASP A 163 12.18 3.56 5.17
C ASP A 163 11.51 3.44 6.54
N LEU A 164 10.24 3.00 6.58
CA LEU A 164 9.51 2.74 7.82
C LEU A 164 10.22 1.64 8.63
N MET A 165 10.48 0.51 7.98
CA MET A 165 11.08 -0.66 8.60
C MET A 165 12.50 -0.39 9.08
N LYS A 166 13.34 0.26 8.27
CA LYS A 166 14.71 0.62 8.67
C LYS A 166 14.75 1.49 9.93
N LYS A 167 13.81 2.44 10.06
CA LYS A 167 13.72 3.27 11.27
C LYS A 167 13.30 2.46 12.50
N ILE A 168 12.29 1.62 12.36
CA ILE A 168 11.71 0.85 13.48
C ILE A 168 12.70 -0.23 13.93
N ILE A 169 13.21 -1.04 13.01
CA ILE A 169 14.15 -2.14 13.29
C ILE A 169 15.47 -1.59 13.80
N GLY A 170 16.03 -0.57 13.12
CA GLY A 170 17.29 0.06 13.53
C GLY A 170 17.23 0.60 14.96
N TYR A 171 16.07 1.10 15.42
CA TYR A 171 15.89 1.47 16.81
C TYR A 171 15.71 0.27 17.76
N SER A 172 15.00 -0.77 17.33
CA SER A 172 14.79 -1.97 18.15
C SER A 172 16.09 -2.72 18.44
N ASN A 173 17.00 -2.79 17.47
CA ASN A 173 18.32 -3.43 17.61
C ASN A 173 19.29 -2.65 18.53
N LEU A 174 18.99 -1.38 18.82
CA LEU A 174 19.75 -0.56 19.77
C LEU A 174 19.30 -0.74 21.23
N ARG A 175 18.25 -1.54 21.48
CA ARG A 175 17.75 -1.88 22.82
C ARG A 175 18.03 -3.34 23.17
#